data_AF-A0A0D6XCR8-F1
#
_entry.id   AF-A0A0D6XCR8-F1
#
_cell.length_a   1.000
_cell.length_b   1.000
_cell.length_c   1.000
_cell.angle_alpha   90.00
_cell.angle_beta   90.00
_cell.angle_gamma   90.00
#
_symmetry.space_group_name_H-M   'P 1'
#
loop_
_entity.id
_entity.type
_entity.pdbx_description
1 polymer ?
#
loop_
_entity_poly.entity_id
_entity_poly.type
_entity_poly.pdbx_seq_one_letter_code
_entity_poly.pdbx_strand_id
1 'polypeptide(L)'
;MGLVKLRWAEVLARHGTRRGIGRESLLVDRGESGYENRFLPDGRIRYMGEGRGHQGPSPGNLRLLEAQRTGKPFRVFLREGPDQWRDLGLYRVEEAEYAPFQGRWVYWFTLAPCGCEGGPSGSGPRPPRGRRGKGA
;
A
#
# COMPACT_ATOMS: atom_id res chain seq x y z
N MET A 1 -19.81 -4.72 7.51
CA MET A 1 -19.25 -5.83 6.70
C MET A 1 -17.99 -6.31 7.40
N GLY A 2 -17.90 -7.59 7.75
CA GLY A 2 -16.74 -8.14 8.47
C GLY A 2 -15.49 -8.10 7.59
N LEU A 3 -14.43 -7.46 8.07
CA LEU A 3 -13.12 -7.46 7.42
C LEU A 3 -12.62 -8.91 7.36
N VAL A 4 -12.37 -9.43 6.16
CA VAL A 4 -11.89 -10.79 5.94
C VAL A 4 -10.46 -10.90 6.49
N LYS A 5 -10.27 -11.71 7.54
CA LYS A 5 -8.95 -12.12 8.00
C LYS A 5 -8.39 -13.16 7.04
N LEU A 6 -7.14 -12.98 6.64
CA LEU A 6 -6.38 -13.85 5.75
C LEU A 6 -5.31 -14.60 6.54
N ARG A 7 -5.02 -15.83 6.12
CA ARG A 7 -3.83 -16.56 6.57
C ARG A 7 -2.61 -16.16 5.75
N TRP A 8 -1.42 -16.46 6.27
CA TRP A 8 -0.17 -16.21 5.57
C TRP A 8 -0.11 -16.87 4.19
N ALA A 9 -0.64 -18.09 4.05
CA ALA A 9 -0.68 -18.79 2.76
C ALA A 9 -1.49 -18.02 1.70
N GLU A 10 -2.61 -17.39 2.10
CA GLU A 10 -3.45 -16.59 1.22
C GLU A 10 -2.79 -15.27 0.85
N VAL A 11 -2.12 -14.62 1.81
CA VAL A 11 -1.34 -13.42 1.56
C VAL A 11 -0.17 -13.73 0.62
N LEU A 12 0.59 -14.80 0.88
CA LEU A 12 1.74 -15.18 0.06
C LEU A 12 1.33 -15.50 -1.38
N ALA A 13 0.19 -16.17 -1.59
CA ALA A 13 -0.33 -16.45 -2.92
C ALA A 13 -0.65 -15.16 -3.71
N ARG A 14 -1.14 -14.11 -3.02
CA ARG A 14 -1.45 -12.80 -3.64
C ARG A 14 -0.22 -11.90 -3.77
N HIS A 15 0.68 -11.96 -2.80
CA HIS A 15 1.85 -11.08 -2.68
C HIS A 15 3.02 -11.57 -3.54
N GLY A 16 3.19 -12.89 -3.66
CA GLY A 16 4.15 -13.53 -4.55
C GLY A 16 5.60 -13.53 -4.06
N THR A 17 5.87 -13.06 -2.84
CA THR A 17 7.23 -13.05 -2.25
C THR A 17 7.17 -13.11 -0.72
N ARG A 18 8.33 -13.34 -0.08
CA ARG A 18 8.48 -13.27 1.39
C ARG A 18 9.07 -11.94 1.86
N ARG A 19 9.41 -11.04 0.92
CA ARG A 19 9.93 -9.70 1.22
C ARG A 19 8.77 -8.79 1.60
N GLY A 20 9.07 -7.65 2.23
CA GLY A 20 8.04 -6.64 2.53
C GLY A 20 7.43 -5.99 1.28
N ILE A 21 8.22 -5.88 0.20
CA ILE A 21 7.83 -5.19 -1.04
C ILE A 21 7.66 -6.21 -2.17
N GLY A 22 6.41 -6.36 -2.62
CA GLY A 22 6.03 -7.21 -3.74
C GLY A 22 5.99 -6.44 -5.06
N ARG A 23 5.48 -7.09 -6.11
CA ARG A 23 5.31 -6.43 -7.42
C ARG A 23 4.23 -5.36 -7.40
N GLU A 24 3.11 -5.64 -6.71
CA GLU A 24 1.91 -4.78 -6.67
C GLU A 24 1.26 -4.75 -5.28
N SER A 25 1.98 -5.26 -4.28
CA SER A 25 1.51 -5.27 -2.90
C SER A 25 2.64 -5.07 -1.90
N LEU A 26 2.26 -4.68 -0.68
CA LEU A 26 3.17 -4.43 0.45
C LEU A 26 2.70 -5.23 1.66
N LEU A 27 3.66 -5.74 2.43
CA LEU A 27 3.43 -6.29 3.76
C LEU A 27 3.81 -5.23 4.79
N VAL A 28 2.90 -4.97 5.73
CA VAL A 28 3.12 -4.04 6.84
C VAL A 28 2.83 -4.73 8.16
N ASP A 29 3.58 -4.36 9.18
CA ASP A 29 3.39 -4.79 10.56
C ASP A 29 3.77 -3.64 11.51
N ARG A 30 3.60 -3.82 12.81
CA ARG A 30 3.84 -2.81 13.86
C ARG A 30 5.20 -2.98 14.53
N GLY A 31 6.17 -3.58 13.87
CA GLY A 31 7.51 -3.81 14.40
C GLY A 31 7.89 -5.29 14.52
N GLU A 32 6.97 -6.21 14.27
CA GLU A 32 7.19 -7.65 14.42
C GLU A 32 8.27 -8.19 13.46
N SER A 33 8.56 -7.50 12.36
CA SER A 33 9.64 -7.83 11.42
C SER A 33 10.95 -7.09 11.69
N GLY A 34 11.01 -6.24 12.72
CA GLY A 34 12.13 -5.36 13.02
C GLY A 34 12.16 -4.08 12.18
N TYR A 35 11.08 -3.78 11.44
CA TYR A 35 10.89 -2.51 10.72
C TYR A 35 9.89 -1.63 11.46
N GLU A 36 10.22 -0.35 11.64
CA GLU A 36 9.42 0.58 12.45
C GLU A 36 8.38 1.33 11.61
N ASN A 37 7.44 0.60 11.03
CA ASN A 37 6.32 1.23 10.35
C ASN A 37 5.44 1.96 11.37
N ARG A 38 4.98 3.18 11.04
CA ARG A 38 4.09 3.97 11.90
C ARG A 38 2.73 4.16 11.22
N PHE A 39 1.68 3.81 11.93
CA PHE A 39 0.29 4.03 11.49
C PHE A 39 -0.16 5.39 12.00
N LEU A 40 -0.55 6.28 11.09
CA LEU A 40 -0.96 7.64 11.41
C LEU A 40 -2.48 7.71 11.71
N PRO A 41 -2.95 8.70 12.50
CA PRO A 41 -4.36 8.79 12.89
C PRO A 41 -5.34 8.95 11.72
N ASP A 42 -4.86 9.46 10.58
CA ASP A 42 -5.64 9.67 9.36
C ASP A 42 -5.67 8.44 8.43
N GLY A 43 -5.14 7.30 8.88
CA GLY A 43 -5.10 6.05 8.12
C GLY A 43 -3.92 5.93 7.15
N ARG A 44 -3.05 6.94 7.07
CA ARG A 44 -1.77 6.84 6.37
C ARG A 44 -0.78 5.94 7.12
N ILE A 45 0.20 5.42 6.41
CA ILE A 45 1.26 4.57 6.97
C ILE A 45 2.61 5.13 6.56
N ARG A 46 3.46 5.43 7.53
CA ARG A 46 4.88 5.71 7.29
C ARG A 46 5.63 4.39 7.27
N TYR A 47 6.02 3.98 6.07
CA TYR A 47 6.59 2.68 5.75
C TYR A 47 8.11 2.78 5.59
N MET A 48 8.86 1.92 6.29
CA MET A 48 10.31 1.86 6.13
C MET A 48 10.68 1.01 4.91
N GLY A 49 11.59 1.51 4.08
CA GLY A 49 12.10 0.80 2.91
C GLY A 49 12.82 -0.51 3.23
N GLU A 50 13.15 -1.28 2.20
CA GLU A 50 13.84 -2.56 2.31
C GLU A 50 15.33 -2.37 2.63
N GLY A 51 15.82 -3.11 3.64
CA GLY A 51 17.23 -3.20 4.03
C GLY A 51 17.45 -3.02 5.54
N ARG A 52 18.36 -3.83 6.12
CA ARG A 52 18.67 -3.84 7.57
C ARG A 52 19.85 -2.95 7.98
N GLY A 53 20.70 -2.54 7.05
CA GLY A 53 21.79 -1.57 7.25
C GLY A 53 21.48 -0.23 6.58
N HIS A 54 22.53 0.52 6.21
CA HIS A 54 22.38 1.66 5.30
C HIS A 54 21.65 1.22 4.04
N GLN A 55 20.48 1.78 3.81
CA GLN A 55 19.65 1.43 2.67
C GLN A 55 20.16 2.15 1.42
N GLY A 56 20.18 1.40 0.33
CA GLY A 56 20.41 1.91 -1.02
C GLY A 56 19.21 1.64 -1.92
N PRO A 57 19.36 1.90 -3.23
CA PRO A 57 18.32 1.67 -4.24
C PRO A 57 18.15 0.18 -4.53
N SER A 58 17.56 -0.56 -3.58
CA SER A 58 17.17 -1.96 -3.76
C SER A 58 16.02 -2.06 -4.77
N PRO A 59 15.79 -3.23 -5.40
CA PRO A 59 14.66 -3.43 -6.30
C PRO A 59 13.30 -3.08 -5.67
N GLY A 60 13.13 -3.30 -4.36
CA GLY A 60 11.92 -2.91 -3.63
C GLY A 60 11.80 -1.40 -3.49
N ASN A 61 12.86 -0.73 -3.03
CA ASN A 61 12.87 0.73 -2.84
C ASN A 61 12.68 1.47 -4.17
N LEU A 62 13.36 1.04 -5.23
CA LEU A 62 13.21 1.60 -6.57
C LEU A 62 11.77 1.50 -7.07
N ARG A 63 11.08 0.39 -6.77
CA ARG A 63 9.67 0.21 -7.15
C ARG A 63 8.74 1.19 -6.42
N LEU A 64 9.01 1.47 -5.15
CA LEU A 64 8.24 2.47 -4.39
C LEU A 64 8.51 3.90 -4.86
N LEU A 65 9.77 4.23 -5.16
CA LEU A 65 10.15 5.51 -5.76
C LEU A 65 9.49 5.72 -7.13
N GLU A 66 9.49 4.68 -7.97
CA GLU A 66 8.78 4.73 -9.25
C GLU A 66 7.28 4.92 -9.05
N ALA A 67 6.67 4.17 -8.13
CA ALA A 67 5.25 4.25 -7.87
C ALA A 67 4.81 5.61 -7.30
N GLN A 68 5.66 6.26 -6.50
CA GLN A 68 5.46 7.64 -6.09
C GLN A 68 5.37 8.55 -7.33
N ARG A 69 6.34 8.43 -8.25
CA ARG A 69 6.39 9.23 -9.47
C ARG A 69 5.19 8.99 -10.39
N THR A 70 4.71 7.75 -10.50
CA THR A 70 3.63 7.38 -11.42
C THR A 70 2.24 7.33 -10.78
N GLY A 71 2.13 7.52 -9.47
CA GLY A 71 0.89 7.34 -8.71
C GLY A 71 0.34 5.91 -8.72
N LYS A 72 1.19 4.90 -9.01
CA LYS A 72 0.76 3.50 -9.07
C LYS A 72 0.42 3.01 -7.65
N PRO A 73 -0.79 2.48 -7.40
CA PRO A 73 -1.14 1.99 -6.08
C PRO A 73 -0.59 0.58 -5.81
N PHE A 74 -0.45 0.25 -4.53
CA PHE A 74 -0.17 -1.09 -4.03
C PHE A 74 -1.32 -1.58 -3.14
N ARG A 75 -1.60 -2.87 -3.19
CA ARG A 75 -2.43 -3.54 -2.18
C ARG A 75 -1.63 -3.71 -0.89
N VAL A 76 -2.17 -3.33 0.27
CA VAL A 76 -1.45 -3.42 1.55
C VAL A 76 -2.05 -4.52 2.42
N PHE A 77 -1.19 -5.42 2.89
CA PHE A 77 -1.55 -6.48 3.85
C PHE A 77 -0.91 -6.21 5.20
N LEU A 78 -1.75 -6.08 6.23
CA LEU A 78 -1.34 -5.85 7.61
C LEU A 78 -1.24 -7.17 8.35
N ARG A 79 -0.11 -7.41 9.01
CA ARG A 79 0.01 -8.47 10.02
C ARG A 79 -0.65 -8.01 11.33
N GLU A 80 -1.58 -8.80 11.82
CA GLU A 80 -2.25 -8.59 13.11
C GLU A 80 -1.77 -9.58 14.19
N GLY A 81 -1.12 -10.66 13.78
CA GLY A 81 -0.55 -11.68 14.65
C GLY A 81 0.08 -12.84 13.87
N PRO A 82 0.50 -13.91 14.57
CA PRO A 82 0.89 -15.16 13.91
C PRO A 82 -0.25 -15.69 13.03
N ASP A 83 0.02 -15.90 11.75
CA ASP A 83 -0.93 -16.35 10.73
C ASP A 83 -2.23 -15.52 10.61
N GLN A 84 -2.23 -14.29 11.13
CA GLN A 84 -3.38 -13.39 11.09
C GLN A 84 -3.01 -12.14 10.30
N TRP A 85 -3.63 -12.01 9.13
CA TRP A 85 -3.42 -10.88 8.24
C TRP A 85 -4.74 -10.21 7.87
N ARG A 86 -4.67 -8.93 7.53
CA ARG A 86 -5.80 -8.13 7.08
C ARG A 86 -5.44 -7.44 5.77
N ASP A 87 -6.33 -7.51 4.79
CA ASP A 87 -6.24 -6.69 3.59
C ASP A 87 -6.74 -5.27 3.91
N LEU A 88 -5.85 -4.28 3.82
CA LEU A 88 -6.18 -2.86 4.06
C LEU A 88 -6.66 -2.14 2.79
N GLY A 89 -6.65 -2.79 1.64
CA GLY A 89 -7.01 -2.17 0.37
C GLY A 89 -5.82 -1.53 -0.35
N LEU A 90 -6.13 -0.61 -1.26
CA LEU A 90 -5.14 0.05 -2.11
C LEU A 90 -4.59 1.32 -1.46
N TYR A 91 -3.27 1.48 -1.50
CA TYR A 91 -2.55 2.65 -1.03
C TYR A 91 -1.65 3.20 -2.14
N ARG A 92 -1.48 4.53 -2.19
CA ARG A 92 -0.48 5.20 -3.04
C ARG A 92 0.69 5.66 -2.19
N VAL A 93 1.87 5.71 -2.80
CA VAL A 93 3.03 6.39 -2.21
C VAL A 93 2.89 7.88 -2.51
N GLU A 94 2.68 8.70 -1.49
CA GLU A 94 2.58 10.17 -1.64
C GLU A 94 3.95 10.83 -1.51
N GLU A 95 4.75 10.35 -0.56
CA GLU A 95 6.04 10.94 -0.23
C GLU A 95 7.10 9.85 -0.11
N ALA A 96 8.33 10.23 -0.46
CA ALA A 96 9.53 9.46 -0.21
C ALA A 96 10.59 10.38 0.41
N GLU A 97 11.16 9.96 1.52
CA GLU A 97 12.20 10.69 2.26
C GLU A 97 13.38 9.75 2.50
N TYR A 98 14.60 10.23 2.25
CA TYR A 98 15.82 9.52 2.61
C TYR A 98 16.48 10.23 3.79
N ALA A 99 16.48 9.60 4.96
CA ALA A 99 16.84 10.26 6.22
C ALA A 99 17.61 9.33 7.16
N PRO A 100 18.41 9.89 8.08
CA PRO A 100 19.07 9.12 9.12
C PRO A 100 18.08 8.58 10.15
N PHE A 101 18.25 7.33 10.54
CA PHE A 101 17.47 6.64 11.56
C PHE A 101 18.33 5.58 12.27
N GLN A 102 18.46 5.67 13.60
CA GLN A 102 19.26 4.74 14.42
C GLN A 102 20.66 4.46 13.85
N GLY A 103 21.40 5.51 13.48
CA GLY A 103 22.78 5.40 12.98
C GLY A 103 22.93 4.89 11.55
N ARG A 104 21.83 4.70 10.81
CA ARG A 104 21.83 4.31 9.39
C ARG A 104 20.95 5.22 8.55
N TRP A 105 21.20 5.26 7.25
CA TRP A 105 20.32 5.95 6.31
C TRP A 105 19.23 5.00 5.81
N VAL A 106 17.97 5.44 5.83
CA VAL A 106 16.81 4.64 5.42
C VAL A 106 15.88 5.44 4.52
N TYR A 107 15.13 4.74 3.69
CA TYR A 107 13.98 5.32 3.00
C TYR A 107 12.74 5.23 3.88
N TRP A 108 12.00 6.34 3.94
CA TRP A 108 10.66 6.43 4.48
C TRP A 108 9.69 6.73 3.35
N PHE A 109 8.60 5.97 3.28
CA PHE A 109 7.54 6.17 2.30
C PHE A 109 6.23 6.47 3.02
N THR A 110 5.58 7.58 2.69
CA THR A 110 4.23 7.89 3.21
C THR A 110 3.21 7.24 2.28
N LEU A 111 2.49 6.24 2.79
CA LEU A 111 1.43 5.54 2.09
C LEU A 111 0.07 6.13 2.47
N ALA A 112 -0.72 6.53 1.50
CA ALA A 112 -2.08 7.02 1.73
C ALA A 112 -3.16 6.11 1.13
N PRO A 113 -4.27 5.86 1.85
CA PRO A 113 -5.36 5.04 1.36
C PRO A 113 -5.99 5.69 0.12
N CYS A 114 -6.26 4.89 -0.92
CA CYS A 114 -6.80 5.41 -2.18
C CYS A 114 -8.28 5.82 -2.12
N GLY A 115 -8.97 5.61 -0.98
CA GLY A 115 -10.40 5.88 -0.84
C GLY A 115 -11.32 4.96 -1.67
N CYS A 116 -10.78 3.94 -2.34
CA CYS A 116 -11.58 3.00 -3.14
C CYS A 116 -11.59 1.62 -2.47
N GLU A 117 -12.70 1.30 -1.81
CA GLU A 117 -13.05 -0.08 -1.51
C GLU A 117 -13.11 -0.88 -2.81
N GLY A 118 -12.55 -2.09 -2.79
CA GLY A 118 -12.94 -3.11 -3.74
C GLY A 118 -14.39 -3.53 -3.47
N GLY A 119 -15.35 -2.82 -4.04
CA GLY A 119 -16.73 -3.30 -4.22
C GLY A 119 -16.84 -4.06 -5.55
N PRO A 120 -17.68 -5.10 -5.67
CA PRO A 120 -17.96 -5.71 -6.96
C PRO A 120 -18.55 -4.64 -7.88
N SER A 121 -18.11 -4.61 -9.13
CA SER A 121 -18.66 -3.75 -10.18
C SER A 121 -20.12 -4.13 -10.45
N GLY A 122 -21.02 -3.66 -9.59
CA GLY A 122 -22.45 -3.61 -9.80
C GLY A 122 -22.80 -2.27 -10.41
N SER A 123 -23.23 -2.31 -11.66
CA SER A 123 -23.88 -1.24 -12.42
C SER A 123 -24.68 -0.24 -11.58
N GLY A 124 -24.17 0.99 -11.49
CA GLY A 124 -24.95 2.18 -11.16
C GLY A 124 -25.40 2.90 -12.45
N PRO A 125 -26.58 3.54 -12.48
CA PRO A 125 -27.24 3.94 -13.71
C PRO A 125 -26.45 5.04 -14.44
N ARG A 126 -26.31 4.88 -15.76
CA ARG A 126 -25.84 5.93 -16.66
C ARG A 126 -26.74 7.17 -16.51
N PRO A 127 -26.18 8.38 -16.42
CA PRO A 127 -26.98 9.60 -16.47
C PRO A 127 -27.70 9.70 -17.82
N PRO A 128 -28.95 10.19 -17.87
CA PRO A 128 -29.67 10.37 -19.11
C PRO A 128 -28.95 11.39 -20.01
N ARG A 129 -28.72 11.01 -21.27
CA ARG A 129 -28.21 11.93 -22.29
C ARG A 129 -29.28 12.99 -22.56
N GLY A 130 -29.03 14.22 -22.08
CA GLY A 130 -29.86 15.38 -22.41
C GLY A 130 -29.88 15.62 -23.93
N ARG A 131 -31.07 15.56 -24.51
CA ARG A 131 -31.36 16.03 -25.88
C ARG A 131 -31.08 17.53 -25.95
N ARG A 132 -30.08 17.96 -26.73
CA ARG A 132 -30.04 19.34 -27.23
C ARG A 132 -31.04 19.44 -28.38
N GLY A 133 -32.15 20.11 -28.11
CA GLY A 133 -33.10 20.58 -29.11
C GLY A 133 -32.45 21.65 -29.99
N LYS A 134 -32.75 21.56 -31.30
CA LYS A 134 -32.54 22.61 -32.29
C LYS A 134 -33.56 23.73 -32.08
N GLY A 135 -33.19 24.96 -32.42
CA GLY A 135 -34.13 25.96 -32.92
C GLY A 135 -34.14 27.27 -32.15
N ALA A 136 -33.44 28.27 -32.69
CA ALA A 136 -34.00 29.55 -33.05
C ALA A 136 -33.26 30.04 -34.31
#